data_AF-A0A239FXV9-F1
#
_entry.id   AF-A0A239FXV9-F1
#
_cell.length_a   1.000
_cell.length_b   1.000
_cell.length_c   1.000
_cell.angle_alpha   90.00
_cell.angle_beta   90.00
_cell.angle_gamma   90.00
#
_symmetry.space_group_name_H-M   'P 1'
#
loop_
_entity.id
_entity.type
_entity.pdbx_description
1 polymer ?
#
loop_
_entity_poly.entity_id
_entity_poly.type
_entity_poly.pdbx_seq_one_letter_code
_entity_poly.pdbx_strand_id
1 'polypeptide(L)'
;MPGPHFRLPKVQIAAAGLAAAVALAVLVPISRPDTAAAIAAESAVRLPPPTLDPASPARSEIAIFAGGCFWGVQGVFQHVKGVTSAVSGYAGGTKGTASYDRVSTGATGHAEAVRITFDPRIVSYGTLLRIHFSVVHDPTQLNRQGPDRGTQYRSAIVPVTAAQRQVAAAYIAQLGKAKAWPRPIVTRIEPDRGFYPAEAYHQDYLTRHPDQFYIRVNDLPKITALSREFPALYRAKPVLVGK
;
A
#
# COMPACT_ATOMS: atom_id res chain seq x y z
N MET A 1 84.96 -43.41 7.51
CA MET A 1 86.20 -42.61 7.64
C MET A 1 87.01 -42.80 6.37
N PRO A 2 87.67 -41.79 5.78
CA PRO A 2 88.03 -40.47 6.30
C PRO A 2 87.49 -39.28 5.45
N GLY A 3 87.59 -38.07 5.99
CA GLY A 3 87.57 -36.81 5.21
C GLY A 3 88.86 -36.66 4.36
N PRO A 4 89.32 -35.47 3.94
CA PRO A 4 89.14 -34.17 4.60
C PRO A 4 88.96 -32.94 3.69
N HIS A 5 88.77 -31.82 4.37
CA HIS A 5 88.72 -30.42 3.94
C HIS A 5 90.03 -29.91 3.30
N PHE A 6 89.95 -28.91 2.40
CA PHE A 6 90.78 -27.67 2.43
C PHE A 6 90.33 -26.61 1.38
N ARG A 7 89.80 -25.45 1.82
CA ARG A 7 90.34 -24.05 1.81
C ARG A 7 90.31 -23.28 0.46
N LEU A 8 89.48 -22.22 0.34
CA LEU A 8 89.69 -20.75 0.60
C LEU A 8 90.09 -19.98 -0.70
N PRO A 9 90.05 -18.63 -0.77
CA PRO A 9 88.96 -17.65 -0.55
C PRO A 9 88.95 -16.55 -1.66
N LYS A 10 88.32 -15.39 -1.35
CA LYS A 10 88.37 -14.03 -1.96
C LYS A 10 87.12 -13.67 -2.79
N VAL A 11 86.50 -12.49 -2.70
CA VAL A 11 86.81 -11.20 -2.06
C VAL A 11 85.52 -10.37 -1.94
N GLN A 12 85.59 -9.34 -1.07
CA GLN A 12 84.71 -8.21 -0.70
C GLN A 12 83.78 -7.64 -1.81
N ILE A 13 82.70 -6.85 -1.57
CA ILE A 13 82.63 -5.49 -0.96
C ILE A 13 81.13 -5.06 -0.81
N ALA A 14 80.82 -4.32 0.28
CA ALA A 14 79.74 -3.31 0.48
C ALA A 14 78.25 -3.69 0.30
N ALA A 15 77.25 -3.00 0.85
CA ALA A 15 77.04 -2.12 2.00
C ALA A 15 75.52 -1.90 2.08
N ALA A 16 75.02 -1.63 3.29
CA ALA A 16 73.81 -0.86 3.61
C ALA A 16 72.45 -1.26 2.99
N GLY A 17 71.47 -1.54 3.87
CA GLY A 17 70.06 -1.47 3.49
C GLY A 17 69.14 -2.20 4.45
N LEU A 18 68.93 -1.63 5.64
CA LEU A 18 67.84 -2.05 6.53
C LEU A 18 66.52 -1.57 5.92
N ALA A 19 65.78 -2.44 5.23
CA ALA A 19 64.41 -2.18 4.83
C ALA A 19 63.48 -3.06 5.67
N ALA A 20 62.90 -2.45 6.71
CA ALA A 20 61.81 -3.03 7.47
C ALA A 20 60.59 -3.15 6.54
N ALA A 21 60.18 -4.39 6.23
CA ALA A 21 58.94 -4.67 5.53
C ALA A 21 57.76 -4.41 6.49
N VAL A 22 57.15 -3.23 6.39
CA VAL A 22 55.84 -2.95 6.97
C VAL A 22 54.81 -3.66 6.08
N ALA A 23 54.34 -4.82 6.50
CA ALA A 23 53.18 -5.47 5.89
C ALA A 23 51.92 -4.68 6.28
N LEU A 24 51.49 -3.76 5.41
CA LEU A 24 50.17 -3.15 5.50
C LEU A 24 49.13 -4.21 5.13
N ALA A 25 48.51 -4.83 6.14
CA ALA A 25 47.30 -5.61 5.93
C ALA A 25 46.16 -4.66 5.54
N VAL A 26 45.92 -4.53 4.23
CA VAL A 26 44.71 -3.87 3.72
C VAL A 26 43.54 -4.79 4.03
N LEU A 27 42.82 -4.50 5.11
CA LEU A 27 41.47 -5.03 5.30
C LEU A 27 40.60 -4.46 4.16
N VAL A 28 40.36 -5.27 3.13
CA VAL A 28 39.27 -5.02 2.20
C VAL A 28 37.98 -5.31 2.96
N PRO A 29 37.11 -4.31 3.22
CA PRO A 29 35.80 -4.61 3.78
C PRO A 29 35.05 -5.42 2.73
N ILE A 30 34.73 -6.67 3.05
CA ILE A 30 33.80 -7.48 2.26
C ILE A 30 32.44 -6.78 2.39
N SER A 31 32.13 -5.93 1.41
CA SER A 31 30.82 -5.31 1.27
C SER A 31 29.79 -6.42 1.18
N ARG A 32 29.04 -6.61 2.27
CA ARG A 32 27.85 -7.46 2.24
C ARG A 32 26.91 -6.88 1.19
N PRO A 33 26.40 -7.67 0.23
CA PRO A 33 25.28 -7.21 -0.55
C PRO A 33 24.10 -7.11 0.42
N ASP A 34 23.71 -5.88 0.76
CA ASP A 34 22.47 -5.58 1.47
C ASP A 34 21.29 -5.98 0.56
N THR A 35 20.95 -7.26 0.53
CA THR A 35 19.69 -7.75 -0.03
C THR A 35 18.60 -7.67 1.04
N ALA A 36 18.37 -6.48 1.58
CA ALA A 36 17.09 -6.15 2.17
C ALA A 36 16.17 -5.70 1.02
N ALA A 37 15.50 -6.66 0.38
CA ALA A 37 14.32 -6.36 -0.40
C ALA A 37 13.37 -5.56 0.52
N ALA A 38 13.21 -4.28 0.24
CA ALA A 38 12.27 -3.43 0.94
C ALA A 38 10.85 -3.97 0.67
N ILE A 39 10.34 -4.79 1.57
CA ILE A 39 8.92 -5.11 1.65
C ILE A 39 8.25 -3.83 2.12
N ALA A 40 7.92 -2.95 1.17
CA ALA A 40 7.13 -1.76 1.43
C ALA A 40 5.67 -2.16 1.66
N ALA A 41 5.41 -2.83 2.79
CA ALA A 41 4.08 -2.77 3.38
C ALA A 41 3.82 -1.28 3.69
N GLU A 42 2.83 -0.71 3.03
CA GLU A 42 2.49 0.70 3.19
C GLU A 42 2.21 0.98 4.66
N SER A 43 3.02 1.84 5.27
CA SER A 43 2.90 2.14 6.69
C SER A 43 1.69 3.05 6.88
N ALA A 44 0.69 2.56 7.60
CA ALA A 44 -0.48 3.36 7.93
C ALA A 44 -0.10 4.67 8.64
N VAL A 45 -0.77 5.75 8.25
CA VAL A 45 -0.50 7.11 8.76
C VAL A 45 -1.62 7.53 9.69
N ARG A 46 -1.29 8.02 10.90
CA ARG A 46 -2.28 8.64 11.78
C ARG A 46 -2.69 10.01 11.25
N LEU A 47 -3.86 10.06 10.63
CA LEU A 47 -4.42 11.29 10.07
C LEU A 47 -5.41 11.94 11.05
N PRO A 48 -5.54 13.28 11.03
CA PRO A 48 -6.58 13.96 11.79
C PRO A 48 -7.99 13.59 11.28
N PRO A 49 -9.03 13.66 12.13
CA PRO A 49 -10.42 13.59 11.67
C PRO A 49 -10.72 14.72 10.68
N PRO A 50 -11.62 14.50 9.70
CA PRO A 50 -12.06 15.57 8.81
C PRO A 50 -12.72 16.72 9.58
N THR A 51 -12.40 17.96 9.20
CA THR A 51 -13.04 19.15 9.79
C THR A 51 -14.45 19.37 9.28
N LEU A 52 -14.75 18.91 8.05
CA LEU A 52 -16.08 18.90 7.47
C LEU A 52 -16.57 17.46 7.38
N ASP A 53 -17.54 17.11 8.22
CA ASP A 53 -18.17 15.79 8.24
C ASP A 53 -19.60 15.90 8.80
N PRO A 54 -20.56 16.39 8.00
CA PRO A 54 -21.92 16.61 8.48
C PRO A 54 -22.57 15.29 8.87
N ALA A 55 -23.25 15.28 10.02
CA ALA A 55 -24.04 14.14 10.44
C ALA A 55 -25.15 13.85 9.41
N SER A 56 -25.44 12.57 9.21
CA SER A 56 -26.53 12.13 8.34
C SER A 56 -27.55 11.33 9.14
N PRO A 57 -28.86 11.65 9.01
CA PRO A 57 -29.92 10.89 9.66
C PRO A 57 -30.29 9.61 8.90
N ALA A 58 -29.69 9.37 7.73
CA ALA A 58 -29.96 8.19 6.92
C ALA A 58 -29.60 6.91 7.69
N ARG A 59 -30.32 5.82 7.42
CA ARG A 59 -30.00 4.50 7.99
C ARG A 59 -28.97 3.73 7.16
N SER A 60 -28.72 4.17 5.94
CA SER A 60 -27.79 3.55 5.00
C SER A 60 -27.34 4.57 3.97
N GLU A 61 -26.04 4.57 3.69
CA GLU A 61 -25.39 5.34 2.63
C GLU A 61 -24.43 4.47 1.83
N ILE A 62 -23.98 5.00 0.69
CA ILE A 62 -23.00 4.36 -0.20
C ILE A 62 -21.77 5.25 -0.33
N ALA A 63 -20.58 4.66 -0.27
CA ALA A 63 -19.33 5.29 -0.66
C ALA A 63 -18.62 4.42 -1.72
N ILE A 64 -17.91 5.03 -2.66
CA ILE A 64 -17.13 4.31 -3.68
C ILE A 64 -15.70 4.83 -3.66
N PHE A 65 -14.75 3.96 -3.32
CA PHE A 65 -13.32 4.31 -3.23
C PHE A 65 -12.46 3.35 -4.06
N ALA A 66 -11.41 3.88 -4.68
CA ALA A 66 -10.37 3.16 -5.38
C ALA A 66 -9.00 3.53 -4.79
N GLY A 67 -8.13 2.55 -4.60
CA GLY A 67 -6.86 2.76 -3.89
C GLY A 67 -5.88 1.60 -4.07
N GLY A 68 -5.77 1.05 -5.28
CA GLY A 68 -4.98 -0.15 -5.56
C GLY A 68 -5.84 -1.40 -5.73
N CYS A 69 -5.26 -2.58 -5.54
CA CYS A 69 -5.99 -3.84 -5.63
C CYS A 69 -7.20 -3.85 -4.69
N PHE A 70 -8.39 -4.09 -5.24
CA PHE A 70 -9.64 -4.04 -4.49
C PHE A 70 -9.78 -5.11 -3.40
N TRP A 71 -8.93 -6.15 -3.37
CA TRP A 71 -9.00 -7.21 -2.35
C TRP A 71 -8.66 -6.67 -0.97
N GLY A 72 -7.57 -5.91 -0.86
CA GLY A 72 -7.21 -5.19 0.36
C GLY A 72 -8.20 -4.09 0.71
N VAL A 73 -8.66 -3.32 -0.29
CA VAL A 73 -9.65 -2.25 -0.06
C VAL A 73 -10.94 -2.85 0.52
N GLN A 74 -11.45 -3.93 -0.07
CA GLN A 74 -12.63 -4.64 0.39
C GLN A 74 -12.40 -5.16 1.79
N GLY A 75 -11.31 -5.90 2.01
CA GLY A 75 -10.95 -6.44 3.31
C GLY A 75 -10.95 -5.39 4.41
N VAL A 76 -10.29 -4.24 4.20
CA VAL A 76 -10.29 -3.14 5.18
C VAL A 76 -11.71 -2.72 5.56
N PHE A 77 -12.56 -2.40 4.58
CA PHE A 77 -13.92 -1.94 4.89
C PHE A 77 -14.84 -3.04 5.41
N GLN A 78 -14.60 -4.30 5.07
CA GLN A 78 -15.33 -5.43 5.67
C GLN A 78 -15.11 -5.52 7.18
N HIS A 79 -13.97 -5.05 7.69
CA HIS A 79 -13.62 -5.03 9.11
C HIS A 79 -14.03 -3.73 9.84
N VAL A 80 -14.77 -2.82 9.21
CA VAL A 80 -15.23 -1.57 9.84
C VAL A 80 -16.65 -1.73 10.42
N LYS A 81 -16.83 -1.41 11.70
CA LYS A 81 -18.14 -1.30 12.36
C LYS A 81 -18.97 -0.21 11.70
N GLY A 82 -20.25 -0.49 11.49
CA GLY A 82 -21.15 0.38 10.72
C GLY A 82 -21.15 0.08 9.22
N VAL A 83 -20.11 -0.56 8.67
CA VAL A 83 -20.16 -1.09 7.29
C VAL A 83 -21.00 -2.36 7.26
N THR A 84 -22.01 -2.38 6.40
CA THR A 84 -22.95 -3.49 6.20
C THR A 84 -22.70 -4.27 4.91
N SER A 85 -21.98 -3.70 3.96
CA SER A 85 -21.54 -4.38 2.73
C SER A 85 -20.31 -3.68 2.15
N ALA A 86 -19.38 -4.43 1.57
CA ALA A 86 -18.25 -3.92 0.80
C ALA A 86 -18.05 -4.82 -0.42
N VAL A 87 -18.41 -4.31 -1.61
CA VAL A 87 -18.40 -5.06 -2.86
C VAL A 87 -17.26 -4.58 -3.75
N SER A 88 -16.38 -5.49 -4.16
CA SER A 88 -15.33 -5.21 -5.15
C SER A 88 -15.94 -5.06 -6.54
N GLY A 89 -15.42 -4.11 -7.33
CA GLY A 89 -15.92 -3.85 -8.68
C GLY A 89 -15.10 -2.83 -9.45
N TYR A 90 -15.68 -2.38 -10.55
CA TYR A 90 -15.05 -1.50 -11.53
C TYR A 90 -15.83 -0.19 -11.63
N ALA A 91 -15.15 0.95 -11.53
CA ALA A 91 -15.76 2.28 -11.62
C ALA A 91 -15.04 3.18 -12.62
N GLY A 92 -15.78 4.05 -13.30
CA GLY A 92 -15.24 5.10 -14.19
C GLY A 92 -15.29 4.79 -15.70
N GLY A 93 -15.19 3.52 -16.08
CA GLY A 93 -15.38 3.07 -17.47
C GLY A 93 -16.85 2.74 -17.81
N THR A 94 -17.08 2.01 -18.90
CA THR A 94 -18.43 1.62 -19.35
C THR A 94 -18.80 0.19 -18.96
N LYS A 95 -20.10 -0.12 -18.93
CA LYS A 95 -20.61 -1.47 -18.59
C LYS A 95 -20.02 -2.58 -19.46
N GLY A 96 -19.89 -2.34 -20.77
CA GLY A 96 -19.41 -3.34 -21.74
C GLY A 96 -17.93 -3.70 -21.64
N THR A 97 -17.16 -2.96 -20.82
CA THR A 97 -15.73 -3.18 -20.60
C THR A 97 -15.40 -3.54 -19.14
N ALA A 98 -16.42 -3.75 -18.31
CA ALA A 98 -16.29 -4.05 -16.89
C ALA A 98 -16.17 -5.56 -16.62
N SER A 99 -15.06 -6.16 -17.08
CA SER A 99 -14.67 -7.54 -16.75
C SER A 99 -13.19 -7.56 -16.40
N TYR A 100 -12.77 -8.48 -15.52
CA TYR A 100 -11.39 -8.53 -15.02
C TYR A 100 -10.37 -8.52 -16.16
N ASP A 101 -10.48 -9.45 -17.11
CA ASP A 101 -9.55 -9.58 -18.23
C ASP A 101 -9.38 -8.30 -19.04
N ARG A 102 -10.45 -7.51 -19.19
CA ARG A 102 -10.41 -6.23 -19.92
C ARG A 102 -9.84 -5.13 -19.03
N VAL A 103 -10.26 -5.05 -17.78
CA VAL A 103 -9.81 -4.01 -16.84
C VAL A 103 -8.33 -4.15 -16.53
N SER A 104 -7.80 -5.37 -16.39
CA SER A 104 -6.39 -5.64 -16.13
C SER A 104 -5.46 -5.15 -17.24
N THR A 105 -5.97 -4.88 -18.45
CA THR A 105 -5.18 -4.24 -19.53
C THR A 105 -4.91 -2.75 -19.27
N GLY A 106 -5.68 -2.10 -18.39
CA GLY A 106 -5.62 -0.66 -18.15
C GLY A 106 -6.29 0.22 -19.22
N ALA A 107 -6.83 -0.37 -20.30
CA ALA A 107 -7.37 0.37 -21.45
C ALA A 107 -8.85 0.77 -21.33
N THR A 108 -9.55 0.36 -20.27
CA THR A 108 -11.01 0.50 -20.16
C THR A 108 -11.47 1.78 -19.46
N GLY A 109 -10.54 2.51 -18.84
CA GLY A 109 -10.84 3.66 -17.98
C GLY A 109 -11.38 3.30 -16.59
N HIS A 110 -11.61 2.01 -16.31
CA HIS A 110 -12.02 1.56 -14.98
C HIS A 110 -10.90 1.70 -13.95
N ALA A 111 -11.25 2.00 -12.71
CA ALA A 111 -10.47 1.68 -11.53
C ALA A 111 -11.05 0.43 -10.87
N GLU A 112 -10.20 -0.41 -10.30
CA GLU A 112 -10.61 -1.29 -9.23
C GLU A 112 -11.07 -0.45 -8.04
N ALA A 113 -12.32 -0.66 -7.65
CA ALA A 113 -12.99 0.13 -6.64
C ALA A 113 -13.84 -0.76 -5.74
N VAL A 114 -14.20 -0.23 -4.57
CA VAL A 114 -15.09 -0.89 -3.63
C VAL A 114 -16.28 0.00 -3.35
N ARG A 115 -17.48 -0.55 -3.56
CA ARG A 115 -18.74 0.07 -3.15
C ARG A 115 -19.07 -0.39 -1.73
N ILE A 116 -19.04 0.57 -0.81
CA ILE A 116 -19.23 0.38 0.63
C ILE A 116 -20.64 0.85 0.98
N THR A 117 -21.46 -0.04 1.54
CA THR A 117 -22.73 0.33 2.17
C THR A 117 -22.52 0.42 3.67
N PHE A 118 -22.95 1.52 4.29
CA PHE A 118 -22.68 1.79 5.70
C PHE A 118 -23.83 2.53 6.39
N ASP A 119 -23.95 2.38 7.70
CA ASP A 119 -24.84 3.16 8.56
C ASP A 119 -24.10 4.43 9.03
N PRO A 120 -24.46 5.63 8.53
CA PRO A 120 -23.76 6.87 8.85
C PRO A 120 -23.92 7.31 10.32
N ARG A 121 -24.83 6.67 11.07
CA ARG A 121 -25.03 6.90 12.51
C ARG A 121 -24.00 6.15 13.36
N ILE A 122 -23.30 5.17 12.76
CA ILE A 122 -22.24 4.38 13.41
C ILE A 122 -20.86 4.81 12.87
N VAL A 123 -20.74 5.01 11.57
CA VAL A 123 -19.49 5.46 10.92
C VAL A 123 -19.80 6.49 9.83
N SER A 124 -19.25 7.69 9.94
CA SER A 124 -19.51 8.77 8.98
C SER A 124 -18.71 8.59 7.67
N TYR A 125 -19.16 9.27 6.61
CA TYR A 125 -18.42 9.31 5.33
C TYR A 125 -17.01 9.89 5.51
N GLY A 126 -16.85 10.95 6.30
CA GLY A 126 -15.54 11.50 6.62
C GLY A 126 -14.64 10.51 7.36
N THR A 127 -15.19 9.71 8.27
CA THR A 127 -14.44 8.64 8.94
C THR A 127 -13.99 7.57 7.95
N LEU A 128 -14.84 7.18 7.00
CA LEU A 128 -14.45 6.23 5.95
C LEU A 128 -13.34 6.79 5.05
N LEU A 129 -13.37 8.09 4.71
CA LEU A 129 -12.26 8.75 4.01
C LEU A 129 -10.97 8.75 4.84
N ARG A 130 -11.06 9.02 6.15
CA ARG A 130 -9.91 8.93 7.04
C ARG A 130 -9.29 7.55 7.02
N ILE A 131 -10.09 6.48 7.08
CA ILE A 131 -9.60 5.10 6.96
C ILE A 131 -8.98 4.88 5.57
N HIS A 132 -9.61 5.36 4.51
CA HIS A 132 -9.10 5.25 3.14
C HIS A 132 -7.70 5.86 2.98
N PHE A 133 -7.48 7.06 3.50
CA PHE A 133 -6.18 7.73 3.44
C PHE A 133 -5.18 7.21 4.49
N SER A 134 -5.65 6.71 5.65
CA SER A 134 -4.75 6.25 6.71
C SER A 134 -4.25 4.83 6.50
N VAL A 135 -5.07 3.94 5.96
CA VAL A 135 -4.86 2.48 6.03
C VAL A 135 -4.84 1.82 4.66
N VAL A 136 -5.71 2.26 3.74
CA VAL A 136 -5.98 1.49 2.53
C VAL A 136 -4.81 1.54 1.54
N HIS A 137 -4.17 2.71 1.40
CA HIS A 137 -3.25 2.97 0.29
C HIS A 137 -2.37 4.23 0.50
N ASP A 138 -1.22 4.34 -0.17
CA ASP A 138 -0.47 5.59 -0.36
C ASP A 138 -1.12 6.47 -1.45
N PRO A 139 -1.72 7.62 -1.10
CA PRO A 139 -2.44 8.50 -2.02
C PRO A 139 -1.50 9.37 -2.88
N THR A 140 -0.18 9.21 -2.75
CA THR A 140 0.83 9.94 -3.54
C THR A 140 1.31 9.17 -4.76
N GLN A 141 0.90 7.90 -4.90
CA GLN A 141 1.28 7.04 -6.00
C GLN A 141 0.32 7.21 -7.19
N LEU A 142 0.81 7.87 -8.25
CA LEU A 142 0.03 8.05 -9.48
C LEU A 142 -0.06 6.74 -10.27
N ASN A 143 -1.29 6.29 -10.54
CA ASN A 143 -1.61 5.12 -11.38
C ASN A 143 -0.85 3.85 -10.98
N ARG A 144 -0.70 3.62 -9.68
CA ARG A 144 -0.12 2.41 -9.11
C ARG A 144 -0.46 2.31 -7.63
N GLN A 145 -0.40 1.11 -7.08
CA GLN A 145 -0.27 0.93 -5.65
C GLN A 145 0.69 -0.20 -5.29
N GLY A 146 1.75 0.10 -4.53
CA GLY A 146 2.78 -0.87 -4.17
C GLY A 146 3.33 -1.61 -5.42
N PRO A 147 3.19 -2.94 -5.52
CA PRO A 147 3.63 -3.71 -6.69
C PRO A 147 2.73 -3.52 -7.92
N ASP A 148 1.48 -3.08 -7.75
CA ASP A 148 0.48 -3.03 -8.81
C ASP A 148 0.58 -1.74 -9.62
N ARG A 149 0.70 -1.85 -10.94
CA ARG A 149 0.92 -0.70 -11.84
C ARG A 149 -0.14 -0.65 -12.92
N GLY A 150 -0.69 0.55 -13.12
CA GLY A 150 -1.73 0.79 -14.12
C GLY A 150 -2.82 1.73 -13.61
N THR A 151 -3.53 2.35 -14.56
CA THR A 151 -4.64 3.29 -14.27
C THR A 151 -5.77 2.64 -13.49
N GLN A 152 -5.92 1.30 -13.58
CA GLN A 152 -6.87 0.53 -12.80
C GLN A 152 -6.58 0.51 -11.30
N TYR A 153 -5.35 0.77 -10.89
CA TYR A 153 -4.93 0.80 -9.48
C TYR A 153 -4.80 2.23 -8.92
N ARG A 154 -5.30 3.24 -9.64
CA ARG A 154 -5.21 4.64 -9.22
C ARG A 154 -5.99 4.90 -7.93
N SER A 155 -5.54 5.92 -7.18
CA SER A 155 -6.30 6.48 -6.07
C SER A 155 -7.44 7.37 -6.59
N ALA A 156 -8.68 7.04 -6.26
CA ALA A 156 -9.85 7.83 -6.61
C ALA A 156 -10.99 7.71 -5.58
N ILE A 157 -11.76 8.78 -5.47
CA ILE A 157 -13.00 8.86 -4.71
C ILE A 157 -14.11 9.17 -5.71
N VAL A 158 -15.20 8.41 -5.67
CA VAL A 158 -16.39 8.63 -6.52
C VAL A 158 -17.56 9.02 -5.60
N PRO A 159 -17.78 10.33 -5.35
CA PRO A 159 -18.87 10.77 -4.50
C PRO A 159 -20.23 10.53 -5.18
N VAL A 160 -21.16 9.91 -4.46
CA VAL A 160 -22.53 9.66 -4.95
C VAL A 160 -23.52 10.76 -4.55
N THR A 161 -23.08 11.75 -3.76
CA THR A 161 -23.86 12.95 -3.42
C THR A 161 -23.01 14.21 -3.47
N ALA A 162 -23.65 15.38 -3.54
CA ALA A 162 -22.98 16.67 -3.46
C ALA A 162 -22.26 16.88 -2.11
N ALA A 163 -22.88 16.43 -1.01
CA ALA A 163 -22.27 16.50 0.32
C ALA A 163 -20.98 15.66 0.41
N GLN A 164 -20.98 14.44 -0.12
CA GLN A 164 -19.78 13.61 -0.18
C GLN A 164 -18.66 14.26 -1.01
N ARG A 165 -19.01 14.93 -2.12
CA ARG A 165 -18.03 15.66 -2.93
C ARG A 165 -17.39 16.80 -2.13
N GLN A 166 -18.18 17.56 -1.38
CA GLN A 166 -17.69 18.64 -0.53
C GLN A 166 -16.77 18.11 0.58
N VAL A 167 -17.19 17.06 1.28
CA VAL A 167 -16.40 16.42 2.36
C VAL A 167 -15.08 15.87 1.81
N ALA A 168 -15.11 15.16 0.67
CA ALA A 168 -13.90 14.62 0.05
C ALA A 168 -12.91 15.72 -0.36
N ALA A 169 -13.41 16.79 -0.99
CA ALA A 169 -12.59 17.93 -1.40
C ALA A 169 -11.97 18.65 -0.19
N ALA A 170 -12.78 18.90 0.84
CA ALA A 170 -12.32 19.53 2.07
C ALA A 170 -11.27 18.68 2.78
N TYR A 171 -11.45 17.36 2.83
CA TYR A 171 -10.50 16.48 3.50
C TYR A 171 -9.18 16.37 2.75
N ILE A 172 -9.18 16.23 1.42
CA ILE A 172 -7.95 16.29 0.61
C ILE A 172 -7.20 17.61 0.86
N ALA A 173 -7.91 18.74 0.86
CA ALA A 173 -7.33 20.04 1.13
C ALA A 173 -6.74 20.13 2.56
N GLN A 174 -7.45 19.60 3.56
CA GLN A 174 -6.98 19.52 4.94
C GLN A 174 -5.69 18.71 5.04
N LEU A 175 -5.63 17.53 4.42
CA LEU A 175 -4.44 16.67 4.43
C LEU A 175 -3.26 17.31 3.70
N GLY A 176 -3.52 18.01 2.59
CA GLY A 176 -2.52 18.81 1.87
C GLY A 176 -1.94 19.93 2.73
N LYS A 177 -2.80 20.71 3.41
CA LYS A 177 -2.36 21.77 4.33
C LYS A 177 -1.55 21.22 5.51
N ALA A 178 -1.95 20.07 6.04
CA ALA A 178 -1.24 19.39 7.12
C ALA A 178 0.09 18.76 6.67
N LYS A 179 0.40 18.74 5.37
CA LYS A 179 1.54 18.00 4.80
C LYS A 179 1.58 16.56 5.31
N ALA A 180 0.41 15.91 5.32
CA ALA A 180 0.25 14.57 5.88
C ALA A 180 1.08 13.50 5.14
N TRP A 181 1.54 13.82 3.92
CA TRP A 181 2.39 12.98 3.10
C TRP A 181 3.63 13.76 2.62
N PRO A 182 4.77 13.07 2.43
CA PRO A 182 6.00 13.71 1.94
C PRO A 182 5.89 14.15 0.47
N ARG A 183 4.97 13.57 -0.29
CA ARG A 183 4.66 13.95 -1.67
C ARG A 183 3.20 14.44 -1.77
N PRO A 184 2.85 15.21 -2.81
CA PRO A 184 1.47 15.65 -3.02
C PRO A 184 0.51 14.47 -3.16
N ILE A 185 -0.68 14.62 -2.59
CA ILE A 185 -1.80 13.70 -2.80
C ILE A 185 -2.25 13.83 -4.27
N VAL A 186 -2.32 12.69 -4.97
CA VAL A 186 -2.77 12.60 -6.38
C VAL A 186 -4.15 11.98 -6.52
N THR A 187 -4.82 11.66 -5.41
CA THR A 187 -6.19 11.15 -5.37
C THR A 187 -7.15 12.04 -6.13
N ARG A 188 -7.91 11.46 -7.05
CA ARG A 188 -8.90 12.18 -7.86
C ARG A 188 -10.30 12.08 -7.25
N ILE A 189 -11.06 13.17 -7.33
CA ILE A 189 -12.51 13.13 -7.08
C ILE A 189 -13.21 12.99 -8.43
N GLU A 190 -13.59 11.76 -8.77
CA GLU A 190 -14.16 11.42 -10.07
C GLU A 190 -15.70 11.59 -10.07
N PRO A 191 -16.32 11.88 -11.22
CA PRO A 191 -17.77 11.81 -11.35
C PRO A 191 -18.26 10.35 -11.27
N ASP A 192 -19.45 10.14 -10.75
CA ASP A 192 -20.10 8.83 -10.80
C ASP A 192 -20.51 8.49 -12.24
N ARG A 193 -19.79 7.54 -12.86
CA ARG A 193 -20.05 7.00 -14.20
C ARG A 193 -20.59 5.57 -14.14
N GLY A 194 -21.08 5.16 -12.96
CA GLY A 194 -21.51 3.80 -12.67
C GLY A 194 -20.45 2.97 -11.97
N PHE A 195 -20.94 1.96 -11.26
CA PHE A 195 -20.16 0.93 -10.57
C PHE A 195 -20.65 -0.44 -11.02
N TYR A 196 -19.72 -1.29 -11.45
CA TYR A 196 -20.01 -2.62 -11.97
C TYR A 196 -19.36 -3.65 -11.05
N PRO A 197 -20.15 -4.47 -10.32
CA PRO A 197 -19.58 -5.51 -9.45
C PRO A 197 -18.63 -6.42 -10.23
N ALA A 198 -17.47 -6.70 -9.64
CA ALA A 198 -16.55 -7.70 -10.16
C ALA A 198 -17.14 -9.10 -10.01
N GLU A 199 -16.56 -10.04 -10.74
CA GLU A 199 -16.91 -11.44 -10.75
C GLU A 199 -16.90 -12.04 -9.34
N ALA A 200 -17.75 -13.05 -9.11
CA ALA A 200 -17.95 -13.62 -7.77
C ALA A 200 -16.67 -14.16 -7.13
N TYR A 201 -15.70 -14.62 -7.94
CA TYR A 201 -14.42 -15.12 -7.46
C TYR A 201 -13.50 -14.01 -6.90
N HIS A 202 -13.76 -12.73 -7.20
CA HIS A 202 -13.04 -11.60 -6.60
C HIS A 202 -13.65 -11.10 -5.29
N GLN A 203 -14.85 -11.56 -4.92
CA GLN A 203 -15.52 -11.14 -3.70
C GLN A 203 -14.98 -11.90 -2.50
N ASP A 204 -14.74 -11.18 -1.41
CA ASP A 204 -14.20 -11.71 -0.14
C ASP A 204 -12.82 -12.36 -0.30
N TYR A 205 -12.05 -11.98 -1.33
CA TYR A 205 -10.83 -12.70 -1.74
C TYR A 205 -9.79 -12.78 -0.63
N LEU A 206 -9.50 -11.67 0.06
CA LEU A 206 -8.59 -11.65 1.22
C LEU A 206 -9.03 -12.67 2.28
N THR A 207 -10.32 -12.67 2.63
CA THR A 207 -10.88 -13.56 3.65
C THR A 207 -10.83 -15.04 3.23
N ARG A 208 -11.04 -15.33 1.94
CA ARG A 208 -11.03 -16.70 1.40
C ARG A 208 -9.63 -17.25 1.16
N HIS A 209 -8.64 -16.36 1.01
CA HIS A 209 -7.27 -16.72 0.63
C HIS A 209 -6.21 -16.05 1.53
N PRO A 210 -6.31 -16.15 2.87
CA PRO A 210 -5.43 -15.43 3.79
C PRO A 210 -3.96 -15.85 3.68
N ASP A 211 -3.68 -17.08 3.23
CA ASP A 211 -2.33 -17.62 3.13
C ASP A 211 -1.63 -17.32 1.80
N GLN A 212 -2.35 -16.77 0.81
CA GLN A 212 -1.74 -16.40 -0.46
C GLN A 212 -0.66 -15.34 -0.24
N PHE A 213 0.50 -15.53 -0.88
CA PHE A 213 1.65 -14.66 -0.69
C PHE A 213 1.32 -13.17 -0.93
N TYR A 214 0.61 -12.87 -2.01
CA TYR A 214 0.17 -11.51 -2.32
C TYR A 214 -0.66 -10.90 -1.18
N ILE A 215 -1.65 -11.63 -0.67
CA ILE A 215 -2.52 -11.18 0.44
C ILE A 215 -1.72 -10.96 1.72
N ARG A 216 -0.82 -11.89 2.06
CA ARG A 216 0.01 -11.79 3.27
C ARG A 216 0.92 -10.57 3.26
N VAL A 217 1.47 -10.23 2.09
CA VAL A 217 2.44 -9.16 1.95
C VAL A 217 1.77 -7.79 1.79
N ASN A 218 0.70 -7.71 1.01
CA ASN A 218 0.12 -6.43 0.60
C ASN A 218 -1.15 -6.05 1.37
N ASP A 219 -1.95 -7.01 1.84
CA ASP A 219 -3.31 -6.73 2.32
C ASP A 219 -3.54 -7.05 3.81
N LEU A 220 -2.99 -8.15 4.35
CA LEU A 220 -3.07 -8.43 5.79
C LEU A 220 -2.44 -7.33 6.68
N PRO A 221 -1.33 -6.67 6.28
CA PRO A 221 -0.81 -5.53 7.03
C PRO A 221 -1.82 -4.38 7.16
N LYS A 222 -2.72 -4.20 6.18
CA LYS A 222 -3.78 -3.19 6.23
C LYS A 222 -4.83 -3.52 7.29
N ILE A 223 -5.17 -4.80 7.46
CA ILE A 223 -6.11 -5.23 8.52
C ILE A 223 -5.49 -5.03 9.91
N THR A 224 -4.21 -5.37 10.05
CA THR A 224 -3.46 -5.11 11.29
C THR A 224 -3.41 -3.62 11.61
N ALA A 225 -3.12 -2.79 10.61
CA ALA A 225 -3.12 -1.34 10.75
C ALA A 225 -4.51 -0.79 11.11
N LEU A 226 -5.59 -1.27 10.48
CA LEU A 226 -6.95 -0.87 10.84
C LEU A 226 -7.25 -1.14 12.32
N SER A 227 -6.94 -2.34 12.80
CA SER A 227 -7.15 -2.71 14.20
C SER A 227 -6.33 -1.85 15.16
N ARG A 228 -5.12 -1.43 14.76
CA ARG A 228 -4.23 -0.61 15.60
C ARG A 228 -4.62 0.86 15.61
N GLU A 229 -4.93 1.44 14.45
CA GLU A 229 -5.18 2.87 14.30
C GLU A 229 -6.65 3.25 14.58
N PHE A 230 -7.58 2.30 14.39
CA PHE A 230 -9.03 2.51 14.58
C PHE A 230 -9.67 1.41 15.44
N PRO A 231 -9.16 1.11 16.65
CA PRO A 231 -9.65 -0.02 17.46
C PRO A 231 -11.13 0.09 17.83
N ALA A 232 -11.64 1.31 18.03
CA ALA A 232 -13.06 1.54 18.31
C ALA A 232 -13.97 1.14 17.14
N LEU A 233 -13.50 1.32 15.90
CA LEU A 233 -14.23 1.02 14.66
C LEU A 233 -13.92 -0.37 14.10
N TYR A 234 -12.88 -1.04 14.57
CA TYR A 234 -12.52 -2.37 14.08
C TYR A 234 -13.47 -3.46 14.61
N ARG A 235 -13.83 -4.42 13.75
CA ARG A 235 -14.44 -5.71 14.13
C ARG A 235 -13.59 -6.86 13.60
N ALA A 236 -13.42 -7.91 14.41
CA ALA A 236 -12.63 -9.09 14.03
C ALA A 236 -13.32 -9.94 12.94
N LYS A 237 -14.65 -10.04 12.96
CA LYS A 237 -15.40 -10.79 11.95
C LYS A 237 -15.77 -9.85 10.78
N PRO A 238 -15.30 -10.10 9.54
CA PRO A 238 -15.66 -9.30 8.39
C PRO A 238 -17.14 -9.48 8.01
N VAL A 239 -17.74 -8.46 7.38
CA VAL A 239 -19.01 -8.65 6.65
C VAL A 239 -18.71 -9.15 5.24
N LEU A 240 -19.31 -10.27 4.85
CA LEU A 240 -19.05 -10.90 3.56
C LEU A 240 -20.15 -10.58 2.55
N VAL A 241 -19.80 -10.52 1.27
CA VAL A 241 -20.75 -10.27 0.17
C VAL A 241 -21.60 -11.50 -0.10
N GLY A 242 -21.00 -12.70 -0.09
CA GLY A 242 -21.70 -13.97 -0.18
C GLY A 242 -21.95 -14.56 1.21
N LYS A 243 -23.21 -14.88 1.52
CA LYS A 243 -23.54 -15.79 2.61
C LYS A 243 -23.59 -17.22 2.08
#